data_AF-I6TRJ8-F1
#
_entry.id   AF-I6TRJ8-F1
#
_cell.length_a   1.000
_cell.length_b   1.000
_cell.length_c   1.000
_cell.angle_alpha   90.00
_cell.angle_beta   90.00
_cell.angle_gamma   90.00
#
_symmetry.space_group_name_H-M   'P 1'
#
loop_
_entity.id
_entity.type
_entity.pdbx_description
1 polymer ?
#
loop_
_entity_poly.entity_id
_entity_poly.type
_entity_poly.pdbx_seq_one_letter_code
_entity_poly.pdbx_strand_id
1 'polypeptide(L)' 'NSQPFMRWRDRYIHCMEAVQRAQAATGEVKGHYLNVTAATMEDMYERAEFAKEVGSIIIMQDLTVGYTAMSSMSNWCRA' A
#
# COMPACT_ATOMS: atom_id res chain seq x y z
N ASN A 1 -5.97 -5.41 -2.92
CA ASN A 1 -6.90 -5.93 -3.96
C ASN A 1 -6.47 -5.48 -5.36
N SER A 2 -6.91 -6.16 -6.43
CA SER A 2 -6.60 -5.80 -7.83
C SER A 2 -7.70 -6.29 -8.79
N GLN A 3 -8.32 -5.38 -9.53
CA GLN A 3 -9.51 -5.67 -10.35
C GLN A 3 -9.27 -5.36 -11.83
N PRO A 4 -10.09 -5.90 -12.76
CA PRO A 4 -9.89 -5.69 -14.21
C PRO A 4 -9.87 -4.22 -14.63
N PHE A 5 -10.68 -3.37 -14.00
CA PHE A 5 -10.76 -1.94 -14.32
C PHE A 5 -9.61 -1.11 -13.73
N MET A 6 -8.88 -1.64 -12.75
CA MET A 6 -7.77 -0.95 -12.10
C MET A 6 -6.84 -1.95 -11.41
N ARG A 7 -5.70 -2.22 -12.05
CA ARG A 7 -4.64 -3.04 -11.47
C ARG A 7 -3.93 -2.27 -10.36
N TRP A 8 -3.48 -3.01 -9.35
CA TRP A 8 -2.94 -2.41 -8.12
C TRP A 8 -1.69 -1.56 -8.35
N ARG A 9 -0.80 -1.99 -9.25
CA ARG A 9 0.47 -1.30 -9.51
C ARG A 9 0.26 0.08 -10.13
N ASP A 10 -0.61 0.17 -11.14
CA ASP A 10 -0.98 1.44 -11.78
C ASP A 10 -1.60 2.40 -10.78
N ARG A 11 -2.50 1.89 -9.92
CA ARG A 11 -3.10 2.67 -8.84
C ARG A 11 -2.03 3.25 -7.91
N TYR A 12 -1.04 2.47 -7.49
CA TYR A 12 -0.01 2.92 -6.56
C TYR A 12 0.80 4.08 -7.16
N ILE A 13 1.20 3.95 -8.42
CA ILE A 13 1.98 4.98 -9.13
C ILE A 13 1.20 6.29 -9.19
N HIS A 14 -0.06 6.26 -9.63
CA HIS A 14 -0.88 7.46 -9.75
C HIS A 14 -1.25 8.07 -8.39
N CYS A 15 -1.52 7.24 -7.36
CA CYS A 15 -1.75 7.73 -6.00
C CYS A 15 -0.51 8.43 -5.45
N MET A 16 0.69 7.89 -5.66
CA MET A 16 1.92 8.51 -5.17
C MET A 16 2.26 9.81 -5.91
N GLU A 17 1.98 9.91 -7.20
CA GLU A 17 2.07 11.16 -7.93
C GLU A 17 1.14 12.23 -7.31
N ALA A 18 -0.11 11.86 -7.01
CA ALA A 18 -1.08 12.75 -6.38
C ALA A 18 -0.68 13.16 -4.96
N VAL A 19 -0.15 12.23 -4.16
CA VAL A 19 0.37 12.50 -2.81
C VAL A 19 1.52 13.50 -2.86
N GLN A 20 2.47 13.31 -3.77
CA GLN A 20 3.61 14.22 -3.94
C GLN A 20 3.16 15.61 -4.41
N ARG A 21 2.23 15.69 -5.36
CA ARG A 21 1.64 16.95 -5.80
C ARG A 21 0.94 17.70 -4.66
N ALA A 22 0.14 16.99 -3.87
CA ALA A 22 -0.57 17.57 -2.73
C ALA A 22 0.41 18.05 -1.65
N GLN A 23 1.44 17.26 -1.35
CA GLN A 23 2.48 17.62 -0.39
C GLN A 23 3.27 18.86 -0.85
N ALA A 24 3.63 18.94 -2.13
CA ALA A 24 4.29 20.12 -2.70
C ALA A 24 3.41 21.38 -2.66
N ALA A 25 2.09 21.22 -2.83
CA ALA A 25 1.14 22.34 -2.81
C ALA A 25 0.88 22.89 -1.39
N THR A 26 0.90 22.03 -0.35
CA THR A 26 0.52 22.44 1.01
C THR A 26 1.70 22.55 1.97
N GLY A 27 2.84 21.95 1.67
CA GLY A 27 3.97 21.84 2.61
C GLY A 27 3.70 20.92 3.81
N GLU A 28 2.61 20.15 3.78
CA GLU A 28 2.22 19.21 4.85
C GLU A 28 2.50 17.78 4.39
N VAL A 29 2.85 16.89 5.32
CA VAL A 29 2.99 15.46 5.04
C VAL A 29 1.64 14.90 4.59
N LYS A 30 1.63 14.24 3.41
CA LYS A 30 0.44 13.58 2.86
C LYS A 30 0.69 12.08 2.70
N GLY A 31 -0.39 11.31 2.69
CA GLY A 31 -0.35 9.87 2.46
C GLY A 31 -1.67 9.34 1.91
N HIS A 32 -1.63 8.13 1.37
CA HIS A 32 -2.81 7.42 0.90
C HIS A 32 -2.69 5.96 1.35
N TYR A 33 -3.76 5.42 1.95
CA TYR A 33 -3.79 4.04 2.41
C TYR A 33 -3.76 3.07 1.21
N LEU A 34 -2.56 2.68 0.79
CA LEU A 34 -2.39 1.71 -0.30
C LEU A 34 -2.80 0.31 0.21
N ASN A 35 -3.93 -0.19 -0.28
CA ASN A 35 -4.47 -1.50 0.13
C ASN A 35 -3.63 -2.66 -0.43
N VAL A 36 -2.91 -3.35 0.46
CA VAL A 36 -2.06 -4.51 0.15
C VAL A 36 -2.79 -5.85 0.18
N THR A 37 -4.02 -5.92 0.73
CA THR A 37 -4.80 -7.18 0.86
C THR A 37 -4.83 -7.99 -0.42
N ALA A 38 -4.38 -9.24 -0.37
CA ALA A 38 -4.32 -10.15 -1.51
C ALA A 38 -4.77 -11.56 -1.11
N ALA A 39 -4.77 -12.49 -2.08
CA ALA A 39 -5.18 -13.87 -1.86
C ALA A 39 -4.09 -14.71 -1.16
N THR A 40 -2.82 -14.33 -1.34
CA THR A 40 -1.65 -15.04 -0.82
C THR A 40 -0.74 -14.07 -0.05
N MET A 41 0.11 -14.60 0.82
CA MET A 41 1.08 -13.78 1.55
C MET A 41 2.15 -13.20 0.61
N GLU A 42 2.54 -13.96 -0.40
CA GLU A 42 3.51 -13.56 -1.42
C GLU A 42 3.03 -12.33 -2.18
N ASP A 43 1.76 -12.32 -2.62
CA ASP A 43 1.15 -11.15 -3.28
C ASP A 43 1.03 -9.95 -2.32
N MET A 44 0.77 -10.20 -1.03
CA MET A 44 0.72 -9.13 -0.03
C MET A 44 2.10 -8.50 0.19
N TYR A 45 3.16 -9.32 0.27
CA TYR A 45 4.53 -8.84 0.39
C TYR A 45 4.98 -8.09 -0.86
N GLU A 46 4.69 -8.60 -2.06
CA GLU A 46 5.01 -7.92 -3.32
C GLU A 46 4.44 -6.49 -3.33
N ARG A 47 3.19 -6.34 -2.90
CA ARG A 47 2.52 -5.04 -2.84
C ARG A 47 3.08 -4.14 -1.75
N ALA A 48 3.41 -4.70 -0.60
CA ALA A 48 3.99 -3.95 0.51
C ALA A 48 5.39 -3.44 0.16
N GLU A 49 6.23 -4.29 -0.43
CA GLU A 49 7.55 -3.90 -0.93
C GLU A 49 7.45 -2.82 -2.00
N PHE A 50 6.56 -2.99 -2.98
CA PHE A 50 6.38 -1.94 -3.99
C PHE A 50 5.89 -0.62 -3.39
N ALA A 51 5.00 -0.65 -2.37
CA ALA A 51 4.59 0.56 -1.65
C ALA A 51 5.76 1.27 -0.95
N LYS A 52 6.71 0.50 -0.39
CA LYS A 52 7.94 1.01 0.23
C LYS A 52 8.88 1.61 -0.82
N GLU A 53 9.08 0.92 -1.95
CA GLU A 53 9.91 1.39 -3.06
C GLU A 53 9.44 2.72 -3.64
N VAL A 54 8.12 2.91 -3.78
CA VAL A 54 7.54 4.17 -4.28
C VAL A 54 7.46 5.27 -3.20
N GLY A 55 7.92 5.00 -1.97
CA GLY A 55 7.99 5.98 -0.89
C GLY A 55 6.68 6.25 -0.17
N SER A 56 5.71 5.32 -0.18
CA SER A 56 4.49 5.48 0.60
C SER A 56 4.80 5.44 2.10
N ILE A 57 4.22 6.38 2.85
CA ILE A 57 4.33 6.43 4.31
C ILE A 57 3.30 5.55 5.03
N ILE A 58 2.33 4.99 4.29
CA ILE A 58 1.22 4.26 4.89
C ILE A 58 0.61 3.23 3.92
N ILE A 59 0.22 2.08 4.48
CA ILE A 59 -0.50 1.01 3.78
C ILE A 59 -1.70 0.58 4.61
N MET A 60 -2.62 -0.17 4.01
CA MET A 60 -3.75 -0.78 4.72
C MET A 60 -3.97 -2.24 4.34
N GLN A 61 -4.56 -2.98 5.25
CA GLN A 61 -5.03 -4.35 5.04
C GLN A 61 -6.43 -4.52 5.66
N ASP A 62 -7.20 -5.41 5.06
CA ASP A 62 -8.55 -5.75 5.46
C ASP A 62 -8.53 -6.91 6.49
N LEU A 63 -9.42 -6.91 7.48
CA LEU A 63 -9.55 -7.99 8.47
C LEU A 63 -9.76 -9.38 7.83
N THR A 64 -10.32 -9.41 6.63
CA THR A 64 -10.62 -10.65 5.88
C THR A 64 -9.40 -11.46 5.49
N VAL A 65 -8.18 -10.91 5.58
CA VAL A 65 -6.93 -11.67 5.33
C VAL A 65 -6.60 -12.65 6.47
N GLY A 66 -7.23 -12.48 7.65
CA GLY A 66 -7.02 -13.32 8.82
C GLY A 66 -5.80 -12.94 9.68
N TYR A 67 -5.81 -13.36 10.94
CA TYR A 67 -4.84 -12.89 11.93
C TYR A 67 -3.40 -13.27 11.63
N THR A 68 -3.15 -14.44 11.04
CA THR A 68 -1.79 -14.86 10.65
C THR A 68 -1.17 -13.88 9.66
N ALA A 69 -1.91 -13.56 8.59
CA ALA A 69 -1.45 -12.58 7.60
C ALA A 69 -1.29 -11.18 8.21
N MET A 70 -2.22 -10.78 9.09
CA MET A 70 -2.14 -9.49 9.77
C MET A 70 -0.90 -9.37 10.65
N SER A 71 -0.60 -10.39 11.47
CA SER A 71 0.59 -10.38 12.34
C SER A 71 1.89 -10.40 11.53
N SER A 72 1.94 -11.15 10.43
CA SER A 72 3.06 -11.14 9.51
C SER A 72 3.29 -9.76 8.89
N MET A 73 2.23 -9.08 8.45
CA MET A 73 2.32 -7.75 7.87
C MET A 73 2.68 -6.69 8.92
N SER A 74 2.16 -6.79 10.15
CA SER A 74 2.54 -5.90 11.25
C SER A 74 4.03 -6.02 11.61
N ASN A 75 4.58 -7.24 11.58
CA ASN A 75 6.02 -7.44 11.77
C ASN A 75 6.85 -6.88 10.63
N TRP A 76 6.39 -7.03 9.38
CA TRP A 76 7.04 -6.46 8.21
C TRP A 76 7.05 -4.92 8.24
N CYS A 77 5.93 -4.27 8.59
CA CYS A 77 5.85 -2.81 8.69
C CYS A 77 6.77 -2.21 9.75
N ARG A 78 7.20 -3.01 10.74
CA ARG A 78 8.09 -2.58 11.83
C ARG A 78 9.57 -2.70 11.45
N ALA A 79 9.92 -3.51 10.45
CA ALA A 79 11.29 -3.82 10.04
C ALA A 79 11.88 -2.77 9.10
#